data_AF-A0A925D0J0-F1
#
_entry.id   AF-A0A925D0J0-F1
#
_cell.length_a   1.000
_cell.length_b   1.000
_cell.length_c   1.000
_cell.angle_alpha   90.00
_cell.angle_beta   90.00
_cell.angle_gamma   90.00
#
_symmetry.space_group_name_H-M   'P 1'
#
loop_
_entity.id
_entity.type
_entity.pdbx_description
1 polymer ?
#
loop_
_entity_poly.entity_id
_entity_poly.type
_entity_poly.pdbx_seq_one_letter_code
_entity_poly.pdbx_strand_id
1 'polypeptide(L)'
;MRLAAIDIGSNAARLLISEVVLIENGKAQFQKLNLVRVPLRLGFDVFEKRMITPDRVEMIMNTLKAYRLLIDAYGVPLKHVKAVATSAMRDAKNANEIIAAVKNATDIEIEVISGDNEAALIYENH
;
A
#
# COMPACT_ATOMS: atom_id res chain seq x y z
N MET A 1 -4.94 -16.85 -10.18
CA MET A 1 -3.95 -16.40 -9.16
C MET A 1 -4.47 -15.15 -8.50
N ARG A 2 -4.37 -14.99 -7.18
CA ARG A 2 -4.75 -13.73 -6.51
C ARG A 2 -3.53 -12.90 -6.15
N LEU A 3 -3.67 -11.60 -6.34
CA LEU A 3 -2.66 -10.58 -6.09
C LEU A 3 -3.25 -9.49 -5.19
N ALA A 4 -2.41 -8.84 -4.39
CA ALA A 4 -2.79 -7.66 -3.63
C ALA A 4 -1.76 -6.54 -3.82
N ALA A 5 -2.24 -5.33 -4.07
CA ALA A 5 -1.43 -4.13 -4.12
C ALA A 5 -1.87 -3.17 -3.01
N ILE A 6 -0.90 -2.69 -2.21
CA ILE A 6 -1.10 -1.65 -1.21
C ILE A 6 -0.35 -0.40 -1.67
N ASP A 7 -1.04 0.72 -1.72
CA ASP A 7 -0.49 2.03 -2.06
C ASP A 7 -0.70 2.96 -0.86
N ILE A 8 0.38 3.47 -0.26
CA ILE A 8 0.36 4.42 0.87
C ILE A 8 0.80 5.78 0.35
N GLY A 9 -0.17 6.56 -0.10
CA GLY A 9 0.05 7.91 -0.60
C GLY A 9 -0.18 8.99 0.47
N SER A 10 0.15 10.23 0.10
CA SER A 10 0.01 11.41 0.97
C SER A 10 -1.43 11.72 1.38
N ASN A 11 -2.44 11.26 0.64
CA ASN A 11 -3.84 11.51 0.95
C ASN A 11 -4.55 10.27 1.54
N ALA A 12 -4.28 9.09 0.99
CA ALA A 12 -4.98 7.87 1.36
C ALA A 12 -4.07 6.65 1.19
N ALA A 13 -4.34 5.62 1.98
CA ALA A 13 -3.88 4.27 1.69
C ALA A 13 -4.96 3.52 0.90
N ARG A 14 -4.55 2.67 -0.03
CA ARG A 14 -5.44 1.80 -0.82
C ARG A 14 -4.98 0.36 -0.75
N LEU A 15 -5.92 -0.56 -0.71
CA LEU A 15 -5.71 -1.99 -0.95
C LEU A 15 -6.54 -2.40 -2.16
N LEU A 16 -5.89 -2.89 -3.20
CA LEU A 16 -6.51 -3.53 -4.36
C LEU A 16 -6.24 -5.03 -4.29
N ILE A 17 -7.30 -5.84 -4.28
CA ILE A 17 -7.19 -7.29 -4.43
C ILE A 17 -7.77 -7.67 -5.80
N SER A 18 -6.98 -8.40 -6.59
CA SER A 18 -7.36 -8.82 -7.93
C SER A 18 -7.13 -10.31 -8.14
N GLU A 19 -7.99 -10.92 -8.93
CA GLU A 19 -7.81 -12.27 -9.45
C GLU A 19 -7.35 -12.21 -10.89
N VAL A 20 -6.26 -12.92 -11.18
CA VAL A 20 -5.72 -13.11 -12.51
C VAL A 20 -6.23 -14.44 -13.04
N VAL A 21 -7.00 -14.39 -14.12
CA VAL A 21 -7.48 -15.55 -14.87
C VAL A 21 -6.84 -15.56 -16.25
N LEU A 22 -6.47 -16.74 -16.74
CA LEU A 22 -6.01 -16.92 -18.11
C LEU A 22 -7.23 -17.17 -18.98
N ILE A 23 -7.40 -16.37 -20.02
CA ILE A 23 -8.45 -16.58 -21.03
C ILE A 23 -7.91 -17.39 -22.21
N GLU A 24 -8.80 -17.93 -23.04
CA GLU A 24 -8.50 -18.93 -24.09
C GLU A 24 -7.39 -18.53 -25.08
N ASN A 25 -7.14 -17.24 -25.25
CA ASN A 25 -6.08 -16.69 -26.09
C ASN A 25 -4.73 -16.49 -25.36
N GLY A 26 -4.57 -17.08 -24.17
CA GLY A 26 -3.35 -17.02 -23.36
C GLY A 26 -3.09 -15.67 -22.68
N LYS A 27 -4.01 -14.70 -22.82
CA LYS A 27 -3.87 -13.39 -22.18
C LYS A 27 -4.30 -13.47 -20.71
N ALA A 28 -3.59 -12.76 -19.85
CA ALA A 28 -4.00 -12.55 -18.47
C ALA A 28 -5.11 -11.50 -18.40
N GLN A 29 -6.22 -11.85 -17.77
CA GLN A 29 -7.29 -10.93 -17.43
C GLN A 29 -7.29 -10.69 -15.91
N PHE A 30 -7.33 -9.42 -15.52
CA PHE A 30 -7.35 -9.01 -14.12
C PHE A 30 -8.77 -8.63 -13.72
N GLN A 31 -9.37 -9.42 -12.82
CA GLN A 31 -10.66 -9.13 -12.22
C GLN A 31 -10.47 -8.49 -10.85
N LYS A 32 -10.97 -7.27 -10.68
CA LYS A 32 -10.97 -6.59 -9.38
C LYS A 32 -11.94 -7.29 -8.42
N LEU A 33 -11.42 -7.86 -7.34
CA LEU A 33 -12.23 -8.49 -6.29
C LEU A 33 -12.60 -7.50 -5.19
N ASN A 34 -11.67 -6.63 -4.80
CA ASN A 34 -11.90 -5.63 -3.76
C ASN A 34 -11.01 -4.41 -3.94
N LEU A 35 -11.53 -3.24 -3.58
CA LEU A 35 -10.77 -1.99 -3.50
C LEU A 35 -11.19 -1.24 -2.24
N VAL A 36 -10.30 -1.21 -1.25
CA VAL A 36 -10.50 -0.49 0.01
C VAL A 36 -9.64 0.76 -0.01
N ARG A 37 -10.20 1.89 0.42
CA ARG A 37 -9.49 3.17 0.52
C ARG A 37 -9.73 3.77 1.89
N VAL A 38 -8.64 4.05 2.61
CA VAL A 38 -8.66 4.72 3.91
C VAL A 38 -8.01 6.10 3.79
N PRO A 39 -8.72 7.19 4.12
CA PRO A 39 -8.14 8.54 4.09
C PRO A 39 -7.19 8.72 5.28
N LEU A 40 -5.89 8.84 5.01
CA LEU A 40 -4.85 9.02 6.03
C LEU A 40 -4.37 10.47 6.12
N ARG A 41 -4.38 11.21 5.01
CA ARG A 41 -3.97 12.63 4.93
C ARG A 41 -2.57 12.91 5.49
N LEU A 42 -1.64 11.99 5.28
CA LEU A 42 -0.23 12.06 5.74
C LEU A 42 0.51 13.30 5.24
N GLY A 43 0.15 13.83 4.05
CA GLY A 43 0.81 14.97 3.44
C GLY A 43 0.76 16.25 4.29
N PHE A 44 -0.29 16.45 5.09
CA PHE A 44 -0.39 17.61 5.99
C PHE A 44 0.70 17.58 7.06
N ASP A 45 0.85 16.43 7.72
CA ASP A 45 1.84 16.24 8.78
C ASP A 45 3.26 16.47 8.25
N VAL A 46 3.57 15.90 7.10
CA VAL A 46 4.92 15.95 6.53
C VAL A 46 5.27 17.34 6.02
N PHE A 47 4.29 18.03 5.42
CA PHE A 47 4.47 19.42 4.97
C PHE A 47 4.79 20.36 6.15
N GLU A 48 4.08 20.23 7.27
CA GLU A 48 4.25 21.13 8.43
C GLU A 48 5.42 20.71 9.33
N LYS A 49 5.57 19.41 9.59
CA LYS A 49 6.42 18.88 10.68
C LYS A 49 7.57 18.00 10.20
N ARG A 50 7.59 17.63 8.90
CA ARG A 50 8.53 16.67 8.30
C ARG A 50 8.52 15.28 8.98
N MET A 51 7.44 14.95 9.66
CA MET A 51 7.25 13.68 10.36
C MET A 51 5.77 13.31 10.33
N ILE A 52 5.46 12.02 10.39
CA ILE A 52 4.09 11.53 10.61
C ILE A 52 3.76 11.67 12.09
N THR A 53 2.63 12.30 12.42
CA THR A 53 2.21 12.48 13.81
C THR A 53 1.80 11.15 14.47
N PRO A 54 1.86 11.03 15.81
CA PRO A 54 1.48 9.81 16.51
C PRO A 54 0.08 9.28 16.12
N ASP A 55 -0.92 10.17 16.03
CA ASP A 55 -2.28 9.81 15.61
C ASP A 55 -2.31 9.18 14.22
N ARG A 56 -1.51 9.71 13.28
CA ARG A 56 -1.40 9.15 11.93
C ARG A 56 -0.62 7.85 11.88
N VAL A 57 0.39 7.68 12.74
CA VAL A 57 1.10 6.40 12.89
C VAL A 57 0.12 5.32 13.37
N GLU A 58 -0.72 5.62 14.36
CA GLU A 58 -1.75 4.69 14.83
C GLU A 58 -2.75 4.35 13.71
N MET A 59 -3.19 5.35 12.94
CA MET A 59 -4.08 5.12 11.79
C MET A 59 -3.44 4.25 10.71
N ILE A 60 -2.16 4.45 10.38
CA ILE A 60 -1.40 3.58 9.47
C ILE A 60 -1.41 2.16 10.03
N MET A 61 -1.03 1.98 11.29
CA MET A 61 -0.96 0.66 11.92
C MET A 61 -2.30 -0.09 11.86
N ASN A 62 -3.40 0.58 12.24
CA ASN A 62 -4.73 -0.01 12.21
C ASN A 62 -5.18 -0.33 10.78
N THR A 63 -4.86 0.54 9.81
CA THR A 63 -5.18 0.33 8.40
C THR A 63 -4.45 -0.90 7.85
N LEU A 64 -3.14 -1.03 8.11
CA LEU A 64 -2.34 -2.12 7.58
C LEU A 64 -2.68 -3.46 8.25
N LYS A 65 -3.04 -3.47 9.54
CA LYS A 65 -3.63 -4.65 10.19
C LYS A 65 -4.95 -5.08 9.55
N ALA A 66 -5.84 -4.13 9.26
CA ALA A 66 -7.09 -4.43 8.56
C ALA A 66 -6.83 -4.96 7.14
N TYR A 67 -5.87 -4.40 6.42
CA TYR A 67 -5.47 -4.89 5.10
C TYR A 67 -4.89 -6.31 5.17
N ARG A 68 -4.09 -6.62 6.20
CA ARG A 68 -3.58 -7.97 6.41
C ARG A 68 -4.71 -8.99 6.59
N LEU A 69 -5.70 -8.66 7.42
CA LEU A 69 -6.88 -9.52 7.62
C LEU A 69 -7.68 -9.73 6.33
N LEU A 70 -7.84 -8.68 5.52
CA LEU A 70 -8.50 -8.80 4.21
C LEU A 70 -7.68 -9.66 3.24
N ILE A 71 -6.37 -9.46 3.17
CA ILE A 71 -5.46 -10.27 2.36
C ILE A 71 -5.58 -11.76 2.72
N ASP A 72 -5.63 -12.09 4.01
CA ASP A 72 -5.82 -13.45 4.51
C ASP A 72 -7.21 -14.00 4.18
N ALA A 73 -8.27 -13.21 4.38
CA ALA A 73 -9.64 -13.61 4.08
C ALA A 73 -9.85 -13.92 2.59
N TYR A 74 -9.16 -13.20 1.71
CA TYR A 74 -9.17 -13.47 0.26
C TYR A 74 -8.16 -14.55 -0.17
N GLY A 75 -7.38 -15.11 0.76
CA GLY A 75 -6.41 -16.17 0.50
C GLY A 75 -5.26 -15.72 -0.43
N VAL A 76 -4.82 -14.46 -0.32
CA VAL A 76 -3.67 -13.96 -1.08
C VAL A 76 -2.38 -14.30 -0.33
N PRO A 77 -1.48 -15.12 -0.90
CA PRO A 77 -0.19 -15.39 -0.27
C PRO A 77 0.64 -14.12 -0.13
N LEU A 78 1.38 -13.95 0.97
CA LEU A 78 2.22 -12.75 1.21
C LEU A 78 3.22 -12.47 0.07
N LYS A 79 3.77 -13.52 -0.57
CA LYS A 79 4.64 -13.39 -1.75
C LYS A 79 3.98 -12.75 -2.99
N HIS A 80 2.66 -12.63 -2.99
CA HIS A 80 1.87 -11.98 -4.05
C HIS A 80 1.33 -10.61 -3.61
N VAL A 81 1.78 -10.11 -2.45
CA VAL A 81 1.45 -8.78 -1.95
C VAL A 81 2.59 -7.84 -2.34
N LYS A 82 2.26 -6.71 -2.96
CA LYS A 82 3.18 -5.60 -3.19
C LYS A 82 2.67 -4.38 -2.43
N ALA A 83 3.43 -3.89 -1.46
CA ALA A 83 3.10 -2.66 -0.74
C ALA A 83 4.12 -1.57 -1.06
N VAL A 84 3.65 -0.42 -1.50
CA VAL A 84 4.47 0.76 -1.81
C VAL A 84 4.00 1.96 -1.01
N ALA A 85 4.93 2.83 -0.67
CA ALA A 85 4.65 4.14 -0.09
C ALA A 85 5.36 5.24 -0.87
N THR A 86 4.72 6.40 -0.98
CA THR A 86 5.19 7.48 -1.87
C THR A 86 5.60 8.73 -1.11
N SER A 87 5.29 9.92 -1.64
CA SER A 87 5.82 11.21 -1.21
C SER A 87 5.81 11.46 0.30
N ALA A 88 4.68 11.29 1.00
CA ALA A 88 4.64 11.53 2.44
C ALA A 88 5.60 10.62 3.23
N MET A 89 5.66 9.33 2.92
CA MET A 89 6.56 8.42 3.64
C MET A 89 8.03 8.62 3.24
N ARG A 90 8.29 9.04 2.01
CA ARG A 90 9.66 9.38 1.56
C ARG A 90 10.22 10.60 2.28
N ASP A 91 9.38 11.58 2.56
CA ASP A 91 9.81 12.87 3.12
C ASP A 91 9.74 12.91 4.66
N ALA A 92 9.11 11.91 5.31
CA ALA A 92 8.97 11.82 6.75
C ALA A 92 10.23 11.24 7.44
N LYS A 93 10.76 11.95 8.45
CA LYS A 93 11.97 11.50 9.19
C LYS A 93 11.78 10.18 9.95
N ASN A 94 10.55 9.89 10.39
CA ASN A 94 10.22 8.69 11.17
C ASN A 94 9.66 7.54 10.30
N ALA A 95 9.78 7.62 8.97
CA ALA A 95 9.23 6.60 8.08
C ALA A 95 9.78 5.20 8.33
N ASN A 96 11.10 5.07 8.55
CA ASN A 96 11.74 3.77 8.78
C ASN A 96 11.23 3.07 10.04
N GLU A 97 10.98 3.83 11.12
CA GLU A 97 10.42 3.31 12.36
C GLU A 97 9.01 2.78 12.15
N ILE A 98 8.18 3.53 11.42
CA ILE A 98 6.81 3.15 11.08
C ILE A 98 6.81 1.89 10.21
N ILE A 99 7.66 1.83 9.18
CA ILE A 99 7.78 0.67 8.29
C ILE A 99 8.20 -0.57 9.06
N ALA A 100 9.20 -0.46 9.93
CA ALA A 100 9.65 -1.56 10.77
C ALA A 100 8.53 -2.05 11.72
N ALA A 101 7.81 -1.12 12.35
CA ALA A 101 6.67 -1.45 13.21
C ALA A 101 5.56 -2.17 12.43
N VAL A 102 5.24 -1.72 11.22
CA VAL A 102 4.22 -2.36 10.36
C VAL A 102 4.67 -3.76 9.96
N LYS A 103 5.92 -3.92 9.51
CA LYS A 103 6.47 -5.23 9.14
C LYS A 103 6.37 -6.21 10.30
N ASN A 104 6.79 -5.81 11.50
CA ASN A 104 6.71 -6.65 12.70
C ASN A 104 5.27 -7.03 13.09
N ALA A 105 4.29 -6.16 12.85
CA ALA A 105 2.91 -6.38 13.25
C ALA A 105 2.07 -7.14 12.21
N THR A 106 2.50 -7.17 10.94
CA THR A 106 1.65 -7.62 9.82
C THR A 106 2.34 -8.51 8.79
N ASP A 107 3.68 -8.64 8.86
CA ASP A 107 4.54 -9.22 7.83
C ASP A 107 4.47 -8.53 6.46
N ILE A 108 3.81 -7.36 6.37
CA ILE A 108 3.75 -6.56 5.14
C ILE A 108 5.04 -5.75 5.02
N GLU A 109 5.80 -6.04 3.97
CA GLU A 109 7.00 -5.28 3.61
C GLU A 109 6.63 -4.08 2.73
N ILE A 110 6.83 -2.87 3.26
CA ILE A 110 6.56 -1.62 2.56
C ILE A 110 7.84 -1.13 1.90
N GLU A 111 7.80 -0.94 0.59
CA GLU A 111 8.86 -0.27 -0.17
C GLU A 111 8.53 1.21 -0.36
N VAL A 112 9.46 2.10 0.00
CA VAL A 112 9.34 3.52 -0.32
C VAL A 112 9.95 3.77 -1.69
N ILE A 113 9.14 4.25 -2.64
CA ILE A 113 9.57 4.44 -4.03
C ILE A 113 9.94 5.90 -4.33
N SER A 114 10.81 6.08 -5.33
CA SER A 114 11.14 7.40 -5.87
C SER A 114 9.95 8.03 -6.59
N GLY A 115 9.98 9.35 -6.77
CA GLY A 115 8.97 10.06 -7.56
C GLY A 115 8.93 9.59 -9.02
N ASP A 116 10.08 9.28 -9.61
CA ASP A 116 10.15 8.77 -10.99
C ASP A 116 9.52 7.38 -11.12
N ASN A 117 9.74 6.49 -10.14
CA ASN A 117 9.11 5.17 -10.11
C ASN A 117 7.59 5.30 -9.92
N GLU A 118 7.14 6.21 -9.04
CA GLU A 118 5.72 6.52 -8.86
C GLU A 118 5.09 7.00 -10.17
N ALA A 119 5.75 7.93 -10.88
CA ALA A 119 5.28 8.45 -12.16
C ALA A 119 5.22 7.38 -13.25
N ALA A 120 6.23 6.50 -13.34
CA ALA A 120 6.25 5.39 -14.30
C ALA A 120 5.08 4.42 -14.06
N LEU A 121 4.81 4.04 -12.81
CA LEU A 121 3.69 3.15 -12.46
C LEU A 121 2.32 3.78 -12.79
N ILE A 122 2.18 5.10 -12.66
CA ILE A 122 0.94 5.81 -13.05
C ILE A 122 0.80 5.84 -14.58
N TYR A 123 1.90 6.07 -15.29
CA TYR A 123 1.93 6.14 -16.76
C TYR A 123 1.60 4.79 -17.41
N GLU A 124 2.13 3.68 -16.88
CA GLU A 124 1.85 2.32 -17.38
C GLU A 124 0.39 1.87 -17.20
N ASN A 125 -0.41 2.61 -16.43
CA ASN A 125 -1.84 2.37 -16.22
C ASN A 125 -2.76 3.29 -17.06
N HIS A 126 -2.19 4.09 -17.98
CA HIS A 126 -2.92 4.88 -18.99
C HIS A 126 -2.79 4.24 -20.38
#